data_AF-A0A6B9YA95-F1
#
_entry.id   AF-A0A6B9YA95-F1
#
_cell.length_a   1.000
_cell.length_b   1.000
_cell.length_c   1.000
_cell.angle_alpha   90.00
_cell.angle_beta   90.00
_cell.angle_gamma   90.00
#
_symmetry.space_group_name_H-M   'P 1'
#
loop_
_entity.id
_entity.type
_entity.pdbx_description
1 polymer ?
#
loop_
_entity_poly.entity_id
_entity_poly.type
_entity_poly.pdbx_seq_one_letter_code
_entity_poly.pdbx_strand_id
1 'polypeptide(L)'
;MRKKRALIGIVTFLLIFPVQLSAESEFHCPSTKSLLDTKKDNQDELNEALNHIVPDTYGENDYGNYFSKWEVTSAQPFTEAVEKNQQNEEYYNQAKQACGEDVAEQSWLVKLHFPLWEGKSENAEDGQLFLAKSKEDGWFAWYRVQ
;
A
#
# COMPACT_ATOMS: atom_id res chain seq x y z
N MET A 1 17.05 -66.24 -20.66
CA MET A 1 17.35 -65.40 -19.49
C MET A 1 17.12 -63.94 -19.84
N ARG A 2 16.27 -63.26 -19.05
CA ARG A 2 16.16 -61.82 -18.71
C ARG A 2 16.63 -60.75 -19.75
N LYS A 3 15.70 -59.92 -20.26
CA LYS A 3 15.44 -58.50 -19.89
C LYS A 3 16.43 -57.53 -20.59
N LYS A 4 16.08 -56.38 -21.20
CA LYS A 4 14.94 -55.47 -21.13
C LYS A 4 15.01 -54.51 -22.34
N ARG A 5 13.84 -53.99 -22.72
CA ARG A 5 13.59 -52.94 -23.71
C ARG A 5 14.39 -51.67 -23.38
N ALA A 6 15.07 -51.09 -24.37
CA ALA A 6 15.56 -49.71 -24.29
C ALA A 6 14.36 -48.77 -24.50
N LEU A 7 13.70 -48.40 -23.40
CA LEU A 7 12.76 -47.29 -23.38
C LEU A 7 13.58 -46.01 -23.33
N ILE A 8 13.61 -45.29 -24.45
CA ILE A 8 14.09 -43.91 -24.54
C ILE A 8 13.17 -43.08 -23.64
N GLY A 9 13.68 -42.74 -22.45
CA GLY A 9 13.00 -41.85 -21.52
C GLY A 9 13.09 -40.41 -22.01
N ILE A 10 12.07 -39.98 -22.74
CA ILE A 10 11.64 -38.58 -22.76
C ILE A 10 11.06 -38.30 -21.37
N VAL A 11 11.61 -37.34 -20.63
CA VAL A 11 10.94 -36.36 -19.74
C VAL A 11 12.06 -35.64 -18.96
N THR A 12 12.58 -34.57 -19.55
CA THR A 12 13.38 -33.55 -18.83
C THR A 12 12.97 -32.19 -19.36
N PHE A 13 11.73 -31.79 -19.07
CA PHE A 13 11.24 -30.44 -19.37
C PHE A 13 10.23 -30.00 -18.30
N LEU A 14 10.64 -29.97 -17.02
CA LEU A 14 9.77 -29.53 -15.92
C LEU A 14 10.54 -28.86 -14.77
N LEU A 15 11.62 -28.11 -15.03
CA LEU A 15 12.38 -27.46 -13.94
C LEU A 15 12.85 -26.04 -14.24
N ILE A 16 12.10 -25.25 -15.03
CA ILE A 16 12.34 -23.80 -15.10
C ILE A 16 11.02 -23.05 -15.31
N PHE A 17 10.02 -23.30 -14.46
CA PHE A 17 9.01 -22.26 -14.25
C PHE A 17 9.48 -21.49 -13.01
N PRO A 18 9.88 -20.22 -13.14
CA PRO A 18 10.03 -19.39 -11.96
C PRO A 18 8.66 -19.36 -11.29
N VAL A 19 8.55 -20.00 -10.13
CA VAL A 19 7.40 -19.78 -9.26
C VAL A 19 7.51 -18.31 -8.88
N GLN A 20 6.66 -17.48 -9.50
CA GLN A 20 6.47 -16.11 -9.04
C GLN A 20 5.80 -16.23 -7.67
N LEU A 21 6.60 -16.34 -6.60
CA LEU A 21 6.13 -16.04 -5.26
C LEU A 21 5.87 -14.53 -5.25
N SER A 22 4.68 -14.12 -5.64
CA SER A 22 4.15 -12.83 -5.22
C SER A 22 3.84 -12.94 -3.74
N ALA A 23 4.56 -12.20 -2.89
CA ALA A 23 4.08 -11.93 -1.55
C ALA A 23 2.77 -11.16 -1.70
N GLU A 24 1.63 -11.83 -1.49
CA GLU A 24 0.34 -11.14 -1.38
C GLU A 24 0.47 -10.18 -0.19
N SER A 25 0.40 -8.89 -0.47
CA SER A 25 0.12 -7.93 0.59
C SER A 25 -1.31 -8.21 1.02
N GLU A 26 -1.51 -8.64 2.26
CA GLU A 26 -2.84 -8.80 2.85
C GLU A 26 -3.45 -7.40 3.04
N PHE A 27 -4.05 -6.85 1.99
CA PHE A 27 -4.89 -5.66 2.10
C PHE A 27 -6.31 -5.98 1.66
N HIS A 28 -7.28 -5.42 2.37
CA HIS A 28 -8.69 -5.60 2.08
C HIS A 28 -9.25 -4.36 1.43
N CYS A 29 -9.84 -4.54 0.24
CA CYS A 29 -10.52 -3.43 -0.44
C CYS A 29 -11.74 -2.99 0.37
N PRO A 30 -11.83 -1.70 0.72
CA PRO A 30 -12.96 -1.20 1.48
C PRO A 30 -14.23 -1.22 0.63
N SER A 31 -15.38 -1.41 1.31
CA SER A 31 -16.67 -1.38 0.62
C SER A 31 -17.07 0.06 0.30
N THR A 32 -17.29 0.36 -0.98
CA THR A 32 -17.73 1.69 -1.44
C THR A 32 -19.02 2.18 -0.77
N LYS A 33 -19.90 1.28 -0.32
CA LYS A 33 -21.14 1.64 0.40
C LYS A 33 -20.90 2.19 1.81
N SER A 34 -19.77 1.82 2.42
CA SER A 34 -19.37 2.22 3.76
C SER A 34 -18.53 3.49 3.78
N LEU A 35 -17.91 3.81 2.64
CA LEU A 35 -17.05 4.96 2.47
C LEU A 35 -17.84 6.26 2.41
N LEU A 36 -17.24 7.31 2.94
CA LEU A 36 -17.74 8.68 2.92
C LEU A 36 -16.99 9.46 1.83
N ASP A 37 -17.71 10.33 1.13
CA ASP A 37 -17.08 11.33 0.27
C ASP A 37 -16.29 12.31 1.15
N THR A 38 -14.98 12.27 1.01
CA THR A 38 -14.05 13.08 1.79
C THR A 38 -13.57 14.28 0.98
N LYS A 39 -13.81 15.48 1.48
CA LYS A 39 -13.36 16.74 0.87
C LYS A 39 -12.17 17.31 1.63
N LYS A 40 -11.50 18.29 1.02
CA LYS A 40 -10.35 19.01 1.60
C LYS A 40 -10.60 19.51 3.03
N ASP A 41 -11.84 19.87 3.34
CA ASP A 41 -12.27 20.37 4.67
C ASP A 41 -12.09 19.35 5.80
N ASN A 42 -11.81 18.08 5.48
CA ASN A 42 -11.54 17.02 6.46
C ASN A 42 -10.06 16.96 6.90
N GLN A 43 -9.22 17.91 6.48
CA GLN A 43 -7.76 17.82 6.69
C GLN A 43 -7.34 17.85 8.17
N ASP A 44 -8.01 18.63 9.02
CA ASP A 44 -7.71 18.68 10.46
C ASP A 44 -8.07 17.36 11.16
N GLU A 45 -9.23 16.79 10.84
CA GLU A 45 -9.67 15.48 11.34
C GLU A 45 -8.72 14.37 10.87
N LEU A 46 -8.26 14.43 9.62
CA LEU A 46 -7.28 13.49 9.09
C LEU A 46 -5.95 13.59 9.85
N ASN A 47 -5.46 14.81 10.10
CA ASN A 47 -4.21 15.02 10.85
C ASN A 47 -4.29 14.44 12.27
N GLU A 48 -5.45 14.58 12.93
CA GLU A 48 -5.68 13.95 14.23
C GLU A 48 -5.64 12.41 14.12
N ALA A 49 -6.35 11.84 13.14
CA ALA A 49 -6.40 10.40 12.92
C ALA A 49 -5.03 9.78 12.57
N LEU A 50 -4.16 10.52 11.87
CA LEU A 50 -2.81 10.05 11.53
C LEU A 50 -1.95 9.73 12.77
N ASN A 51 -2.22 10.36 13.93
CA ASN A 51 -1.54 10.04 15.19
C ASN A 51 -1.81 8.61 15.68
N HIS A 52 -2.88 7.98 15.20
CA HIS A 52 -3.19 6.59 15.49
C HIS A 52 -2.82 5.70 14.29
N ILE A 53 -3.20 6.11 13.08
CA ILE A 53 -3.00 5.31 11.87
C ILE A 53 -1.51 5.02 11.60
N VAL A 54 -0.62 6.01 11.74
CA VAL A 54 0.80 5.83 11.40
C VAL A 54 1.48 4.84 12.37
N PRO A 55 1.38 4.99 13.71
CA PRO A 55 1.88 3.98 14.63
C PRO A 55 1.31 2.58 14.41
N ASP A 56 0.02 2.44 14.16
CA ASP A 56 -0.61 1.13 13.94
C ASP A 56 -0.10 0.48 12.64
N THR A 57 0.15 1.29 11.60
CA THR A 57 0.58 0.80 10.28
C THR A 57 2.08 0.47 10.19
N TYR A 58 2.93 1.16 10.97
CA TYR A 58 4.39 1.05 10.85
C TYR A 58 5.09 0.58 12.14
N GLY A 59 4.44 0.68 13.30
CA GLY A 59 5.06 0.53 14.62
C GLY A 59 5.17 -0.90 15.15
N GLU A 60 4.44 -1.87 14.58
CA GLU A 60 4.36 -3.23 15.14
C GLU A 60 5.54 -4.15 14.80
N ASN A 61 6.50 -3.71 13.98
CA ASN A 61 7.64 -4.54 13.55
C ASN A 61 8.91 -4.30 14.39
N ASP A 62 9.91 -5.17 14.21
CA ASP A 62 11.23 -5.10 14.88
C ASP A 62 11.97 -3.76 14.68
N TYR A 63 11.56 -2.97 13.67
CA TYR A 63 12.10 -1.66 13.33
C TYR A 63 11.11 -0.51 13.63
N GLY A 64 10.02 -0.77 14.36
CA GLY A 64 8.95 0.20 14.65
C GLY A 64 9.46 1.48 15.32
N ASN A 65 10.53 1.37 16.09
CA ASN A 65 11.21 2.51 16.72
C ASN A 65 11.76 3.54 15.70
N TYR A 66 12.07 3.13 14.47
CA TYR A 66 12.51 4.04 13.42
C TYR A 66 11.34 4.75 12.72
N PHE A 67 10.12 4.25 12.88
CA PHE A 67 8.90 4.91 12.40
C PHE A 67 8.22 5.78 13.48
N SER A 68 8.76 5.81 14.70
CA SER A 68 8.13 6.51 15.84
C SER A 68 8.17 8.04 15.74
N LYS A 69 8.94 8.59 14.80
CA LYS A 69 8.90 10.00 14.41
C LYS A 69 8.59 10.05 12.93
N TRP A 70 7.64 10.91 12.58
CA TRP A 70 7.18 11.05 11.21
C TRP A 70 6.63 12.46 10.98
N GLU A 71 6.64 12.86 9.73
CA GLU A 71 6.14 14.15 9.28
C GLU A 71 5.26 13.96 8.04
N VAL A 72 4.13 14.67 7.97
CA VAL A 72 3.28 14.67 6.77
C VAL A 72 3.89 15.62 5.74
N THR A 73 4.41 15.07 4.64
CA THR A 73 4.91 15.88 3.53
C THR A 73 3.79 16.28 2.57
N SER A 74 2.75 15.45 2.44
CA SER A 74 1.53 15.74 1.69
C SER A 74 0.37 14.87 2.16
N ALA A 75 -0.85 15.43 2.21
CA ALA A 75 -2.08 14.68 2.46
C ALA A 75 -3.21 15.29 1.62
N GLN A 76 -3.68 14.56 0.60
CA GLN A 76 -4.67 15.07 -0.36
C GLN A 76 -5.56 13.93 -0.87
N PRO A 77 -6.83 14.21 -1.23
CA PRO A 77 -7.61 13.29 -2.05
C PRO A 77 -6.83 12.91 -3.32
N PHE A 78 -6.95 11.67 -3.78
CA PHE A 78 -6.21 11.21 -4.95
C PHE A 78 -6.45 12.06 -6.20
N THR A 79 -7.71 12.45 -6.44
CA THR A 79 -8.07 13.29 -7.57
C THR A 79 -7.31 14.63 -7.56
N GLU A 80 -7.27 15.30 -6.40
CA GLU A 80 -6.51 16.55 -6.22
C GLU A 80 -4.99 16.30 -6.29
N ALA A 81 -4.50 15.18 -5.76
CA ALA A 81 -3.09 14.83 -5.77
C ALA A 81 -2.55 14.66 -7.20
N VAL A 82 -3.32 14.03 -8.09
CA VAL A 82 -2.97 13.85 -9.51
C VAL A 82 -3.03 15.17 -10.27
N GLU A 83 -4.05 16.00 -10.02
CA GLU A 83 -4.16 17.34 -10.63
C GLU A 83 -2.95 18.24 -10.31
N LYS A 84 -2.43 18.15 -9.08
CA LYS A 84 -1.29 18.96 -8.62
C LYS A 84 0.06 18.44 -9.05
N ASN A 85 0.23 17.12 -9.09
CA ASN A 85 1.47 16.50 -9.51
C ASN A 85 1.17 15.20 -10.25
N GLN A 86 1.44 15.19 -11.55
CA GLN A 86 1.21 14.04 -12.41
C GLN A 86 2.01 12.80 -11.99
N GLN A 87 3.10 12.94 -11.23
CA GLN A 87 3.80 11.78 -10.66
C GLN A 87 2.94 10.97 -9.68
N ASN A 88 1.87 11.55 -9.13
CA ASN A 88 0.92 10.83 -8.28
C ASN A 88 -0.05 9.94 -9.08
N GLU A 89 -0.07 10.04 -10.41
CA GLU A 89 -0.91 9.24 -11.29
C GLU A 89 -0.62 7.74 -11.16
N GLU A 90 0.64 7.37 -10.89
CA GLU A 90 1.03 5.98 -10.63
C GLU A 90 0.30 5.41 -9.41
N TYR A 91 0.31 6.12 -8.28
CA TYR A 91 -0.38 5.67 -7.07
C TYR A 91 -1.90 5.63 -7.25
N TYR A 92 -2.47 6.60 -7.97
CA TYR A 92 -3.90 6.57 -8.26
C TYR A 92 -4.27 5.39 -9.16
N ASN A 93 -3.48 5.10 -10.18
CA ASN A 93 -3.68 3.93 -11.03
C ASN A 93 -3.48 2.63 -10.26
N GLN A 94 -2.53 2.56 -9.34
CA GLN A 94 -2.35 1.42 -8.43
C GLN A 94 -3.59 1.21 -7.56
N ALA A 95 -4.13 2.27 -6.95
CA ALA A 95 -5.35 2.21 -6.16
C ALA A 95 -6.54 1.70 -6.98
N LYS A 96 -6.72 2.20 -8.21
CA LYS A 96 -7.77 1.74 -9.14
C LYS A 96 -7.62 0.28 -9.52
N GLN A 97 -6.40 -0.16 -9.82
CA GLN A 97 -6.13 -1.56 -10.18
C GLN A 97 -6.34 -2.50 -8.98
N ALA A 98 -6.00 -2.04 -7.78
CA ALA A 98 -6.12 -2.82 -6.56
C ALA A 98 -7.58 -2.99 -6.10
N CYS A 99 -8.34 -1.88 -6.02
CA CYS A 99 -9.66 -1.88 -5.37
C CYS A 99 -10.79 -1.22 -6.18
N GLY A 100 -10.53 -0.82 -7.43
CA GLY A 100 -11.50 -0.18 -8.31
C GLY A 100 -11.51 1.34 -8.23
N GLU A 101 -12.12 1.95 -9.24
CA GLU A 101 -12.17 3.40 -9.42
C GLU A 101 -12.91 4.11 -8.28
N ASP A 102 -14.09 3.62 -7.91
CA ASP A 102 -14.90 4.18 -6.82
C ASP A 102 -14.14 4.28 -5.48
N VAL A 103 -13.30 3.28 -5.15
CA VAL A 103 -12.47 3.31 -3.93
C VAL A 103 -11.37 4.33 -4.08
N ALA A 104 -10.70 4.37 -5.22
CA ALA A 104 -9.60 5.29 -5.47
C ALA A 104 -10.07 6.76 -5.44
N GLU A 105 -11.23 7.08 -6.03
CA GLU A 105 -11.83 8.42 -6.02
C GLU A 105 -12.16 8.92 -4.61
N GLN A 106 -12.52 8.00 -3.71
CA GLN A 106 -12.87 8.31 -2.31
C GLN A 106 -11.69 8.16 -1.35
N SER A 107 -10.48 7.94 -1.89
CA SER A 107 -9.27 7.73 -1.11
C SER A 107 -8.34 8.93 -1.13
N TRP A 108 -7.49 8.99 -0.13
CA TRP A 108 -6.45 9.99 0.04
C TRP A 108 -5.08 9.37 -0.12
N LEU A 109 -4.19 10.12 -0.77
CA LEU A 109 -2.76 9.85 -0.78
C LEU A 109 -2.11 10.67 0.34
N VAL A 110 -1.57 9.98 1.33
CA VAL A 110 -0.73 10.60 2.37
C VAL A 110 0.71 10.16 2.17
N LYS A 111 1.61 11.14 2.10
CA LYS A 111 3.05 10.93 2.02
C LYS A 111 3.67 11.34 3.35
N LEU A 112 4.52 10.46 3.86
CA LEU A 112 5.19 10.58 5.14
C LEU A 112 6.68 10.59 4.93
N HIS A 113 7.38 11.33 5.79
CA HIS A 113 8.82 11.27 5.94
C HIS A 113 9.15 10.76 7.35
N PHE A 114 10.14 9.86 7.46
CA PHE A 114 10.56 9.20 8.68
C PHE A 114 12.02 9.56 9.02
N PRO A 115 12.25 10.65 9.78
CA PRO A 115 13.59 11.18 9.97
C PRO A 115 14.57 10.24 10.71
N LEU A 116 14.07 9.23 11.44
CA LEU A 116 14.95 8.27 12.11
C LEU A 116 15.54 7.21 11.15
N TRP A 117 15.00 7.10 9.93
CA TRP A 117 15.54 6.27 8.86
C TRP A 117 16.63 6.97 8.04
N GLU A 118 16.82 8.28 8.20
CA GLU A 118 17.83 9.06 7.46
C GLU A 118 19.23 8.46 7.58
N GLY A 119 19.85 8.20 6.43
CA GLY A 119 21.19 7.62 6.34
C GLY A 119 21.26 6.15 6.76
N LYS A 120 20.11 5.49 6.96
CA LYS A 120 20.01 4.05 7.26
C LYS A 120 19.37 3.28 6.11
N SER A 121 18.31 3.83 5.52
CA SER A 121 17.60 3.18 4.42
C SER A 121 16.81 4.20 3.59
N GLU A 122 17.28 4.48 2.38
CA GLU A 122 16.59 5.34 1.41
C GLU A 122 15.15 4.88 1.14
N ASN A 123 14.89 3.56 1.17
CA ASN A 123 13.55 2.99 0.95
C ASN A 123 12.62 3.11 2.16
N ALA A 124 13.15 3.42 3.35
CA ALA A 124 12.34 3.53 4.57
C ALA A 124 12.27 4.97 5.11
N GLU A 125 13.05 5.88 4.54
CA GLU A 125 13.02 7.32 4.81
C GLU A 125 11.69 7.95 4.45
N ASP A 126 10.99 7.44 3.43
CA ASP A 126 9.67 7.91 3.02
C ASP A 126 8.66 6.74 3.00
N GLY A 127 7.39 7.07 3.18
CA GLY A 127 6.31 6.10 3.02
C GLY A 127 5.05 6.75 2.46
N GLN A 128 4.16 5.93 1.88
CA GLN A 128 2.87 6.40 1.43
C GLN A 128 1.74 5.53 1.99
N LEU A 129 0.64 6.18 2.35
CA LEU A 129 -0.58 5.54 2.82
C LEU A 129 -1.73 5.90 1.90
N PHE A 130 -2.55 4.90 1.58
CA PHE A 130 -3.85 5.12 0.98
C PHE A 130 -4.87 5.03 2.10
N LEU A 131 -5.55 6.14 2.35
CA LEU A 131 -6.51 6.28 3.43
C LEU A 131 -7.90 6.44 2.85
N ALA A 132 -8.90 5.95 3.55
CA ALA A 132 -10.29 6.27 3.27
C ALA A 132 -11.00 6.55 4.60
N LYS A 133 -12.19 7.13 4.52
CA LYS A 133 -13.04 7.37 5.68
C LYS A 133 -14.31 6.53 5.58
N SER A 134 -14.57 5.69 6.57
CA SER A 134 -15.83 4.95 6.68
C SER A 134 -16.75 5.57 7.72
N LYS A 135 -18.03 5.20 7.67
CA LYS A 135 -19.03 5.59 8.69
C LYS A 135 -18.78 4.94 10.05
N GLU A 136 -18.17 3.76 10.07
CA GLU A 136 -18.04 2.92 11.26
C GLU A 136 -16.72 3.17 11.99
N ASP A 137 -15.63 3.25 11.25
CA ASP A 137 -14.27 3.28 11.81
C ASP A 137 -13.60 4.65 11.68
N GLY A 138 -14.26 5.62 11.03
CA GLY A 138 -13.65 6.90 10.72
C GLY A 138 -12.53 6.75 9.68
N TRP A 139 -11.42 7.44 9.88
CA TRP A 139 -10.26 7.35 8.99
C TRP A 139 -9.46 6.07 9.24
N PHE A 140 -9.11 5.36 8.18
CA PHE A 140 -8.29 4.15 8.26
C PHE A 140 -7.36 4.03 7.05
N ALA A 141 -6.23 3.35 7.23
CA ALA A 141 -5.37 2.94 6.14
C ALA A 141 -5.84 1.61 5.56
N TRP A 142 -6.07 1.59 4.25
CA TRP A 142 -6.41 0.35 3.54
C TRP A 142 -5.26 -0.14 2.66
N TYR A 143 -4.23 0.68 2.44
CA TYR A 143 -3.01 0.25 1.77
C TYR A 143 -1.79 1.06 2.23
N ARG A 144 -0.64 0.39 2.28
CA ARG A 144 0.66 0.97 2.57
C ARG A 144 1.59 0.72 1.40
N VAL A 145 2.22 1.78 0.91
CA VAL A 145 3.32 1.70 -0.07
C VAL A 145 4.62 2.03 0.64
N GLN A 146 5.59 1.15 0.47
CA GLN A 146 6.94 1.27 0.99
C GLN A 146 7.90 0.54 0.05
#